data_AF-A0A9E2SEE4-F1
#
_entry.id   AF-A0A9E2SEE4-F1
#
_cell.length_a   1.000
_cell.length_b   1.000
_cell.length_c   1.000
_cell.angle_alpha   90.00
_cell.angle_beta   90.00
_cell.angle_gamma   90.00
#
_symmetry.space_group_name_H-M   'P 1'
#
loop_
_entity.id
_entity.type
_entity.pdbx_description
1 polymer ?
#
loop_
_entity_poly.entity_id
_entity_poly.type
_entity_poly.pdbx_seq_one_letter_code
_entity_poly.pdbx_strand_id
1 'polypeptide(L)'
;MINALKYFPGKYFAILMVMVTCFLFLARQHSFAQNVSADEGKKLFQGRCASCHNVNKTLTGPALAKVDERHSMPWIISFVKGSQAMVKSGDKEALDVFNKHNQIVMPDHPDLSDNQIESIVAYIKTEAKNPVADAAPFARPGKKVLHRMPLSIYNYPFMIGYVALILLMIGVLISLVNIKSYESHVHPE
;
A
#
# COMPACT_ATOMS: atom_id res chain seq x y z
N MET A 1 -38.79 -1.12 -25.73
CA MET A 1 -37.69 -1.47 -24.79
C MET A 1 -38.20 -2.23 -23.56
N ILE A 2 -38.91 -3.38 -23.70
CA ILE A 2 -39.46 -4.10 -22.53
C ILE A 2 -39.18 -5.63 -22.54
N ASN A 3 -38.60 -6.22 -23.59
CA ASN A 3 -38.60 -7.70 -23.73
C ASN A 3 -37.26 -8.43 -23.60
N ALA A 4 -36.23 -7.83 -22.99
CA ALA A 4 -34.95 -8.52 -22.76
C ALA A 4 -34.97 -9.48 -21.54
N LEU A 5 -35.99 -9.42 -20.70
CA LEU A 5 -36.11 -10.24 -19.47
C LEU A 5 -36.60 -11.67 -19.71
N LYS A 6 -37.10 -12.01 -20.91
CA LYS A 6 -37.59 -13.37 -21.22
C LYS A 6 -36.52 -14.37 -21.65
N TYR A 7 -35.28 -13.91 -21.85
CA TYR A 7 -34.19 -14.71 -22.44
C TYR A 7 -33.03 -15.03 -21.49
N PHE A 8 -33.28 -15.02 -20.17
CA PHE A 8 -32.34 -15.62 -19.22
C PHE A 8 -32.90 -16.97 -18.75
N PRO A 9 -32.42 -18.10 -19.31
CA PRO A 9 -32.81 -19.41 -18.82
C PRO A 9 -32.44 -19.46 -17.34
N GLY A 10 -33.37 -19.83 -16.45
CA GLY A 10 -33.19 -19.73 -14.99
C GLY A 10 -31.91 -20.37 -14.44
N LYS A 11 -31.29 -21.28 -15.21
CA LYS A 11 -29.98 -21.88 -14.93
C LYS A 11 -28.83 -20.85 -14.96
N TYR A 12 -28.83 -19.90 -15.88
CA TYR A 12 -27.78 -18.88 -16.00
C TYR A 12 -27.92 -17.77 -14.97
N PHE A 13 -29.16 -17.45 -14.57
CA PHE A 13 -29.43 -16.51 -13.47
C PHE A 13 -28.92 -17.06 -12.13
N ALA A 14 -29.14 -18.35 -11.86
CA ALA A 14 -28.60 -19.01 -10.68
C ALA A 14 -27.06 -19.06 -10.70
N ILE A 15 -26.43 -19.36 -11.84
CA ILE A 15 -24.96 -19.37 -11.97
C ILE A 15 -24.37 -17.97 -11.76
N LEU A 16 -24.98 -16.92 -12.31
CA LEU A 16 -24.55 -15.53 -12.12
C LEU A 16 -24.67 -15.11 -10.65
N MET A 17 -25.76 -15.47 -9.99
CA MET A 17 -25.98 -15.16 -8.58
C MET A 17 -24.98 -15.91 -7.67
N VAL A 18 -24.65 -17.16 -7.99
CA VAL A 18 -23.60 -17.94 -7.28
C VAL A 18 -22.21 -17.37 -7.52
N MET A 19 -21.88 -16.93 -8.73
CA MET A 19 -20.59 -16.30 -9.04
C MET A 19 -20.42 -14.94 -8.34
N VAL A 20 -21.47 -14.11 -8.31
CA VAL A 20 -21.46 -12.80 -7.63
C VAL A 20 -21.35 -12.98 -6.11
N THR A 21 -22.10 -13.92 -5.53
CA THR A 21 -22.03 -14.23 -4.10
C THR A 21 -20.69 -14.86 -3.71
N CYS A 22 -20.11 -15.70 -4.56
CA CYS A 22 -18.76 -16.23 -4.37
C CYS A 22 -17.69 -15.13 -4.42
N PHE A 23 -17.79 -14.19 -5.38
CA PHE A 23 -16.87 -13.05 -5.47
C PHE A 23 -16.96 -12.12 -4.26
N LEU A 24 -18.18 -11.84 -3.76
CA LEU A 24 -18.38 -11.07 -2.54
C LEU A 24 -17.89 -11.80 -1.27
N PHE A 25 -17.99 -13.14 -1.23
CA PHE A 25 -17.47 -13.95 -0.13
C PHE A 25 -15.93 -14.01 -0.13
N LEU A 26 -15.31 -14.07 -1.31
CA LEU A 26 -13.85 -14.00 -1.48
C LEU A 26 -13.29 -12.60 -1.21
N ALA A 27 -14.00 -11.55 -1.60
CA ALA A 27 -13.62 -10.16 -1.29
C ALA A 27 -13.61 -9.87 0.22
N ARG A 28 -14.38 -10.63 1.02
CA ARG A 28 -14.42 -10.54 2.49
C ARG A 28 -13.20 -11.17 3.19
N GLN A 29 -12.39 -11.96 2.49
CA GLN A 29 -11.27 -12.71 3.09
C GLN A 29 -9.98 -11.90 3.26
N HIS A 30 -9.88 -10.69 2.72
CA HIS A 30 -8.67 -9.86 2.86
C HIS A 30 -8.75 -8.93 4.08
N SER A 31 -8.82 -9.53 5.26
CA SER A 31 -8.36 -8.86 6.48
C SER A 31 -6.84 -9.00 6.52
N PHE A 32 -6.11 -8.09 5.89
CA PHE A 32 -4.68 -7.97 6.14
C PHE A 32 -4.49 -7.49 7.58
N ALA A 33 -4.29 -8.40 8.52
CA ALA A 33 -3.65 -8.05 9.77
C ALA A 33 -2.26 -7.50 9.41
N GLN A 34 -2.09 -6.18 9.53
CA GLN A 34 -0.80 -5.52 9.36
C GLN A 34 0.03 -5.88 10.59
N ASN A 35 0.72 -7.01 10.54
CA ASN A 35 1.62 -7.43 11.62
C ASN A 35 2.84 -6.50 11.64
N VAL A 36 3.30 -6.15 12.83
CA VAL A 36 4.50 -5.31 13.00
C VAL A 36 5.70 -6.00 12.33
N SER A 37 6.34 -5.33 11.38
CA SER A 37 7.44 -5.88 10.58
C SER A 37 8.55 -4.84 10.36
N ALA A 38 9.78 -5.18 10.73
CA ALA A 38 10.93 -4.31 10.49
C ALA A 38 11.18 -4.05 8.98
N ASP A 39 10.84 -4.99 8.10
CA ASP A 39 11.00 -4.80 6.65
C ASP A 39 9.99 -3.79 6.08
N GLU A 40 8.76 -3.81 6.60
CA GLU A 40 7.76 -2.80 6.29
C GLU A 40 8.17 -1.43 6.85
N GLY A 41 8.60 -1.43 8.12
CA GLY A 41 9.12 -0.25 8.80
C GLY A 41 10.26 0.42 8.03
N LYS A 42 11.18 -0.36 7.46
CA LYS A 42 12.27 0.17 6.62
C LYS A 42 11.75 0.92 5.41
N LYS A 43 10.77 0.37 4.69
CA LYS A 43 10.18 1.01 3.50
C LYS A 43 9.47 2.31 3.86
N LEU A 44 8.70 2.29 4.95
CA LEU A 44 8.01 3.47 5.46
C LEU A 44 9.01 4.55 5.91
N PHE A 45 10.04 4.16 6.67
CA PHE A 45 11.09 5.07 7.12
C PHE A 45 11.79 5.74 5.94
N GLN A 46 12.20 4.96 4.93
CA GLN A 46 12.85 5.49 3.73
C GLN A 46 11.95 6.45 2.94
N GLY A 47 10.65 6.17 2.87
CA GLY A 47 9.70 6.98 2.12
C GLY A 47 9.21 8.23 2.84
N ARG A 48 9.20 8.23 4.18
CA ARG A 48 8.53 9.27 4.98
C ARG A 48 9.43 10.02 5.96
N CYS A 49 10.49 9.39 6.46
CA CYS A 49 11.28 9.91 7.59
C CYS A 49 12.74 10.22 7.22
N ALA A 50 13.33 9.46 6.30
CA ALA A 50 14.76 9.48 5.99
C ALA A 50 15.27 10.80 5.37
N SER A 51 14.37 11.67 4.89
CA SER A 51 14.74 13.00 4.41
C SER A 51 15.24 13.93 5.53
N CYS A 52 14.72 13.74 6.74
CA CYS A 52 14.99 14.62 7.89
C CYS A 52 15.67 13.88 9.04
N HIS A 53 15.51 12.55 9.13
CA HIS A 53 16.04 11.75 10.23
C HIS A 53 17.00 10.67 9.74
N ASN A 54 17.99 10.38 10.57
CA ASN A 54 18.80 9.18 10.47
C ASN A 54 18.72 8.41 11.80
N VAL A 55 19.02 7.10 11.76
CA VAL A 55 19.02 6.28 12.96
C VAL A 55 20.15 6.71 13.89
N ASN A 56 21.38 6.86 13.40
CA ASN A 56 22.56 7.04 14.26
C ASN A 56 23.17 8.45 14.22
N LYS A 57 22.69 9.33 13.32
CA LYS A 57 23.24 10.68 13.13
C LYS A 57 22.13 11.72 13.20
N THR A 58 22.46 12.90 13.72
CA THR A 58 21.56 14.06 13.65
C THR A 58 21.62 14.65 12.25
N LEU A 59 20.45 14.95 11.68
CA LEU A 59 20.31 15.66 10.41
C LEU A 59 19.50 16.94 10.68
N THR A 60 18.41 17.15 9.94
CA THR A 60 17.41 18.19 10.26
C THR A 60 16.69 17.87 11.57
N GLY A 61 16.35 16.59 11.78
CA GLY A 61 15.79 16.08 13.02
C GLY A 61 16.81 15.28 13.85
N PRO A 62 16.47 14.95 15.11
CA PRO A 62 17.33 14.17 16.00
C PRO A 62 17.60 12.76 15.45
N ALA A 63 18.71 12.19 15.89
CA ALA A 63 19.00 10.77 15.71
C ALA A 63 17.95 9.89 16.42
N LEU A 64 17.42 8.89 15.72
CA LEU A 64 16.29 8.08 16.21
C LEU A 64 16.71 6.81 16.95
N ALA A 65 17.99 6.44 16.95
CA ALA A 65 18.49 5.31 17.74
C ALA A 65 18.05 5.46 19.19
N LYS A 66 17.49 4.38 19.76
CA LYS A 66 16.96 4.34 21.14
C LYS A 66 15.79 5.30 21.42
N VAL A 67 15.01 5.68 20.41
CA VAL A 67 13.80 6.48 20.62
C VAL A 67 12.79 5.77 21.51
N ASP A 68 12.72 4.43 21.45
CA ASP A 68 11.89 3.56 22.29
C ASP A 68 12.37 3.47 23.75
N GLU A 69 13.61 3.87 24.02
CA GLU A 69 14.13 4.02 25.40
C GLU A 69 13.88 5.43 25.96
N ARG A 70 13.71 6.44 25.08
CA ARG A 70 13.47 7.84 25.48
C ARG A 70 11.99 8.15 25.68
N HIS A 71 11.12 7.57 24.86
CA HIS A 71 9.69 7.83 24.88
C HIS A 71 8.91 6.51 24.80
N SER A 72 7.73 6.49 25.42
CA SER A 72 6.83 5.35 25.32
C SER A 72 6.26 5.20 23.91
N MET A 73 5.94 3.97 23.49
CA MET A 73 5.34 3.73 22.17
C MET A 73 4.05 4.56 21.93
N PRO A 74 3.11 4.68 22.89
CA PRO A 74 1.92 5.52 22.69
C PRO A 74 2.26 7.01 22.49
N TRP A 75 3.30 7.51 23.16
CA TRP A 75 3.77 8.88 22.97
C TRP A 75 4.36 9.05 21.57
N ILE A 76 5.19 8.10 21.11
CA ILE A 76 5.78 8.13 19.77
C ILE A 76 4.69 8.12 18.69
N ILE A 77 3.67 7.27 18.84
CA ILE A 77 2.52 7.20 17.93
C ILE A 77 1.82 8.57 17.85
N SER A 78 1.53 9.18 19.00
CA SER A 78 0.88 10.48 19.08
C SER A 78 1.73 11.58 18.44
N PHE A 79 3.04 11.57 18.70
CA PHE A 79 3.98 12.56 18.17
C PHE A 79 4.14 12.45 16.66
N VAL A 80 4.24 11.24 16.12
CA VAL A 80 4.33 11.02 14.66
C VAL A 80 3.03 11.41 13.96
N LYS A 81 1.87 11.17 14.58
CA LYS A 81 0.57 11.54 14.01
C LYS A 81 0.25 13.03 14.10
N GLY A 82 0.80 13.74 15.08
CA GLY A 82 0.42 15.12 15.37
C GLY A 82 1.40 15.85 16.29
N SER A 83 2.63 16.05 15.84
CA SER A 83 3.70 16.67 16.65
C SER A 83 3.32 18.09 17.09
N GLN A 84 2.72 18.87 16.18
CA GLN A 84 2.35 20.25 16.45
C GLN A 84 1.16 20.35 17.40
N ALA A 85 0.26 19.36 17.38
CA ALA A 85 -0.85 19.30 18.34
C ALA A 85 -0.32 19.10 19.76
N MET A 86 0.68 18.22 19.93
CA MET A 86 1.32 17.98 21.24
C MET A 86 2.10 19.20 21.75
N VAL A 87 2.83 19.88 20.87
CA VAL A 87 3.52 21.14 21.23
C VAL A 87 2.50 22.19 21.68
N LYS A 88 1.39 22.37 20.94
CA LYS A 88 0.34 23.33 21.27
C LYS A 88 -0.44 22.97 22.54
N SER A 89 -0.60 21.68 22.84
CA SER A 89 -1.23 21.22 24.08
C SER A 89 -0.33 21.38 25.31
N GLY A 90 0.92 21.82 25.13
CA GLY A 90 1.87 22.02 26.22
C GLY A 90 2.52 20.73 26.72
N ASP A 91 2.59 19.68 25.87
CA ASP A 91 3.37 18.49 26.19
C ASP A 91 4.85 18.88 26.38
N LYS A 92 5.38 18.62 27.58
CA LYS A 92 6.72 19.10 27.97
C LYS A 92 7.81 18.47 27.12
N GLU A 93 7.67 17.19 26.77
CA GLU A 93 8.67 16.47 25.97
C GLU A 93 8.65 16.94 24.51
N ALA A 94 7.45 17.11 23.94
CA ALA A 94 7.29 17.63 22.59
C ALA A 94 7.82 19.06 22.46
N LEU A 95 7.54 19.91 23.46
CA LEU A 95 8.03 21.30 23.50
C LEU A 95 9.56 21.36 23.64
N ASP A 96 10.16 20.51 24.48
CA ASP A 96 11.61 20.41 24.63
C ASP A 96 12.29 19.97 23.31
N VAL A 97 11.76 18.93 22.66
CA VAL A 97 12.25 18.47 21.35
C VAL A 97 12.13 19.58 20.31
N PHE A 98 10.99 20.27 20.24
CA PHE A 98 10.76 21.35 19.28
C PHE A 98 11.74 22.52 19.47
N ASN A 99 11.94 22.96 20.72
CA ASN A 99 12.85 24.06 21.02
C ASN A 99 14.32 23.70 20.77
N LYS A 100 14.74 22.46 21.06
CA LYS A 100 16.10 21.98 20.80
C LYS A 100 16.46 21.86 19.33
N HIS A 101 15.48 21.74 18.44
CA HIS A 101 15.67 21.54 17.01
C HIS A 101 15.25 22.78 16.20
N ASN A 102 15.58 23.97 16.71
CA ASN A 102 15.34 25.26 16.06
C ASN A 102 13.87 25.50 15.67
N GLN A 103 12.94 24.89 16.40
CA GLN A 103 11.50 25.02 16.14
C GLN A 103 11.12 24.60 14.71
N ILE A 104 11.88 23.67 14.12
CA ILE A 104 11.56 23.08 12.83
C ILE A 104 10.35 22.17 13.02
N VAL A 105 9.32 22.41 12.21
CA VAL A 105 8.09 21.63 12.24
C VAL A 105 8.34 20.25 11.62
N MET A 106 8.09 19.20 12.41
CA MET A 106 7.98 17.84 11.89
C MET A 106 6.62 17.69 11.19
N PRO A 107 6.56 17.23 9.92
CA PRO A 107 5.29 16.95 9.26
C PRO A 107 4.48 15.90 10.02
N ASP A 108 3.18 16.14 10.13
CA ASP A 108 2.26 15.21 10.78
C ASP A 108 1.92 14.06 9.82
N HIS A 109 1.83 12.84 10.36
CA HIS A 109 1.52 11.61 9.62
C HIS A 109 0.26 10.91 10.14
N PRO A 110 -0.93 11.56 10.10
CA PRO A 110 -2.18 10.94 10.54
C PRO A 110 -2.62 9.79 9.63
N ASP A 111 -2.02 9.65 8.44
CA ASP A 111 -2.26 8.55 7.49
C ASP A 111 -1.63 7.22 7.94
N LEU A 112 -0.65 7.25 8.84
CA LEU A 112 -0.01 6.03 9.34
C LEU A 112 -0.82 5.37 10.45
N SER A 113 -1.03 4.06 10.33
CA SER A 113 -1.61 3.25 11.41
C SER A 113 -0.61 3.04 12.55
N ASP A 114 -1.12 2.67 13.73
CA ASP A 114 -0.27 2.41 14.91
C ASP A 114 0.75 1.31 14.61
N ASN A 115 0.32 0.21 13.98
CA ASN A 115 1.19 -0.90 13.58
C ASN A 115 2.27 -0.50 12.57
N GLN A 116 1.99 0.48 11.71
CA GLN A 116 2.96 1.03 10.76
C GLN A 116 4.03 1.85 11.48
N ILE A 117 3.63 2.65 12.48
CA ILE A 117 4.57 3.40 13.32
C ILE A 117 5.40 2.45 14.18
N GLU A 118 4.79 1.43 14.78
CA GLU A 118 5.49 0.38 15.51
C GLU A 118 6.50 -0.36 14.61
N SER A 119 6.13 -0.62 13.35
CA SER A 119 7.04 -1.21 12.37
C SER A 119 8.24 -0.32 12.08
N ILE A 120 8.03 1.00 11.95
CA ILE A 120 9.12 1.99 11.79
C ILE A 120 10.05 1.96 13.01
N VAL A 121 9.50 1.97 14.23
CA VAL A 121 10.30 1.90 15.46
C VAL A 121 11.06 0.58 15.57
N ALA A 122 10.43 -0.54 15.18
CA ALA A 122 11.07 -1.85 15.12
C ALA A 122 12.28 -1.84 14.15
N TYR A 123 12.13 -1.22 12.98
CA TYR A 123 13.24 -1.01 12.05
C TYR A 123 14.36 -0.15 12.65
N ILE A 124 14.03 0.98 13.28
CA ILE A 124 15.01 1.86 13.94
C ILE A 124 15.81 1.08 14.99
N LYS A 125 15.14 0.22 15.77
CA LYS A 125 15.76 -0.63 16.79
C LYS A 125 16.69 -1.67 16.20
N THR A 126 16.33 -2.31 15.09
CA THR A 126 17.19 -3.31 14.44
C THR A 126 18.39 -2.65 13.77
N GLU A 127 18.20 -1.52 13.09
CA GLU A 127 19.27 -0.75 12.46
C GLU A 127 20.25 -0.17 13.49
N ALA A 128 19.76 0.30 14.65
CA ALA A 128 20.62 0.82 15.73
C ALA A 128 21.54 -0.25 16.33
N LYS A 129 21.16 -1.53 16.29
CA LYS A 129 21.98 -2.65 16.79
C LYS A 129 23.08 -3.06 15.81
N ASN A 130 22.89 -2.82 14.52
CA ASN A 130 23.84 -3.15 13.47
C ASN A 130 24.17 -1.89 12.67
N PRO A 131 24.88 -0.90 13.26
CA PRO A 131 25.26 0.31 12.56
C PRO A 131 26.18 -0.08 11.39
N VAL A 132 25.62 -0.18 10.18
CA VAL A 132 26.43 -0.38 8.99
C VAL A 132 27.23 0.91 8.80
N ALA A 133 28.55 0.80 8.87
CA ALA A 133 29.46 1.92 8.76
C ALA A 133 29.18 2.71 7.47
N ASP A 134 28.91 4.00 7.61
CA ASP A 134 28.90 5.03 6.56
C ASP A 134 28.17 4.68 5.25
N ALA A 135 27.01 4.03 5.33
CA ALA A 135 26.03 4.20 4.27
C ALA A 135 25.56 5.67 4.28
N ALA A 136 25.86 6.40 3.21
CA ALA A 136 25.47 7.80 3.06
C ALA A 136 23.97 8.01 3.42
N PRO A 137 23.58 9.16 4.01
CA PRO A 137 22.20 9.42 4.46
C PRO A 137 21.16 9.24 3.36
N PHE A 138 21.62 9.32 2.12
CA PHE A 138 20.90 8.94 0.92
C PHE A 138 21.69 7.83 0.25
N ALA A 139 21.03 6.72 -0.09
CA ALA A 139 21.55 5.89 -1.15
C ALA A 139 21.77 6.80 -2.37
N ARG A 140 22.97 6.78 -2.98
CA ARG A 140 23.07 7.16 -4.41
C ARG A 140 21.89 6.47 -5.08
N PRO A 141 21.10 7.15 -5.94
CA PRO A 141 19.98 6.49 -6.59
C PRO A 141 20.53 5.35 -7.45
N GLY A 142 20.70 4.18 -6.84
CA GLY A 142 20.78 2.91 -7.53
C GLY A 142 19.50 2.82 -8.32
N LYS A 143 19.63 2.47 -9.60
CA LYS A 143 18.57 2.37 -10.62
C LYS A 143 17.20 2.56 -10.00
N LYS A 144 16.55 3.71 -10.25
CA LYS A 144 15.15 3.95 -9.89
C LYS A 144 14.40 2.65 -10.11
N VAL A 145 14.05 1.94 -9.03
CA VAL A 145 13.14 0.81 -9.15
C VAL A 145 11.80 1.49 -9.35
N LEU A 146 11.56 1.84 -10.61
CA LEU A 146 10.31 2.38 -11.06
C LEU A 146 9.28 1.37 -10.56
N HIS A 147 8.40 1.79 -9.65
CA HIS A 147 7.18 1.05 -9.32
C HIS A 147 6.26 1.13 -10.54
N ARG A 148 6.76 0.65 -11.67
CA ARG A 148 5.97 0.28 -12.81
C ARG A 148 5.13 -0.86 -12.29
N MET A 149 3.81 -0.72 -12.46
CA MET A 149 2.93 -1.86 -12.66
C MET A 149 3.74 -2.95 -13.37
N PRO A 150 3.88 -4.16 -12.80
CA PRO A 150 4.86 -5.11 -13.28
C PRO A 150 4.39 -5.70 -14.61
N LEU A 151 4.51 -4.92 -15.68
CA LEU A 151 4.53 -5.37 -17.06
C LEU A 151 5.87 -6.08 -17.32
N SER A 152 6.26 -6.96 -16.39
CA SER A 152 7.40 -7.83 -16.50
C SER A 152 6.87 -9.17 -16.96
N ILE A 153 7.44 -9.71 -18.03
CA ILE A 153 7.16 -11.07 -18.53
C ILE A 153 7.39 -12.15 -17.47
N TYR A 154 8.13 -11.84 -16.40
CA TYR A 154 8.38 -12.74 -15.28
C TYR A 154 7.33 -12.64 -14.16
N ASN A 155 6.42 -11.66 -14.21
CA ASN A 155 5.29 -11.60 -13.30
C ASN A 155 4.17 -12.51 -13.83
N TYR A 156 4.32 -13.81 -13.59
CA TYR A 156 3.38 -14.84 -14.01
C TYR A 156 1.90 -14.53 -13.67
N PRO A 157 1.53 -14.08 -12.45
CA PRO A 157 0.11 -13.81 -12.17
C PRO A 157 -0.45 -12.64 -13.00
N PHE A 158 0.32 -11.58 -13.26
CA PHE A 158 -0.10 -10.50 -14.14
C PHE A 158 -0.25 -10.97 -15.61
N MET A 159 0.72 -11.74 -16.11
CA MET A 159 0.70 -12.24 -17.49
C MET A 159 -0.47 -13.20 -17.75
N ILE A 160 -0.79 -14.07 -16.79
CA ILE A 160 -1.94 -14.97 -16.87
C ILE A 160 -3.24 -14.18 -16.95
N GLY A 161 -3.42 -13.16 -16.09
CA GLY A 161 -4.61 -12.31 -16.10
C GLY A 161 -4.78 -11.54 -17.41
N TYR A 162 -3.69 -11.00 -17.96
CA TYR A 162 -3.70 -10.28 -19.23
C TYR A 162 -4.06 -11.18 -20.42
N VAL A 163 -3.46 -12.38 -20.51
CA VAL A 163 -3.78 -13.35 -21.57
C VAL A 163 -5.24 -13.82 -21.47
N ALA A 164 -5.73 -14.07 -20.26
CA ALA A 164 -7.13 -14.45 -20.04
C ALA A 164 -8.11 -13.35 -20.50
N LEU A 165 -7.79 -12.07 -20.25
CA LEU A 165 -8.59 -10.93 -20.70
C LEU A 165 -8.64 -10.84 -22.24
N ILE A 166 -7.50 -11.04 -22.92
CA ILE A 166 -7.44 -11.05 -24.39
C ILE A 166 -8.26 -12.21 -24.97
N LEU A 167 -8.11 -13.41 -24.43
CA LEU A 167 -8.85 -14.58 -24.90
C LEU A 167 -10.36 -14.41 -24.71
N LEU A 168 -10.78 -13.79 -23.60
CA LEU A 168 -12.18 -13.43 -23.37
C LEU A 168 -12.68 -12.44 -24.44
N MET A 169 -11.90 -11.40 -24.73
CA MET A 169 -12.28 -10.41 -25.75
C MET A 169 -12.42 -11.06 -27.14
N ILE A 170 -11.47 -11.90 -27.53
CA ILE A 170 -11.51 -12.64 -28.81
C ILE A 170 -12.72 -13.59 -28.83
N GLY A 171 -12.98 -14.32 -27.74
CA GLY A 171 -14.12 -15.22 -27.64
C GLY A 171 -15.46 -14.50 -27.80
N VAL A 172 -15.60 -13.30 -27.21
CA VAL A 172 -16.78 -12.45 -27.41
C VAL A 172 -16.92 -12.04 -28.88
N LEU A 173 -15.84 -11.60 -29.53
CA LEU A 173 -15.88 -11.21 -30.95
C LEU A 173 -16.29 -12.38 -31.86
N ILE A 174 -15.73 -13.57 -31.65
CA ILE A 174 -16.09 -14.77 -32.42
C ILE A 174 -17.57 -15.14 -32.17
N SER A 175 -18.03 -15.07 -30.92
CA SER A 175 -19.43 -15.33 -30.60
C SER A 175 -20.38 -14.34 -31.28
N LEU A 176 -20.03 -13.05 -31.32
CA LEU A 176 -20.82 -12.02 -32.00
C LEU A 176 -20.86 -12.24 -33.52
N VAL A 177 -19.73 -12.64 -34.13
CA VAL A 177 -19.66 -12.96 -35.57
C VAL A 177 -20.49 -14.21 -35.88
N ASN A 178 -20.43 -15.24 -35.05
CA ASN A 178 -21.22 -16.47 -35.24
C ASN A 178 -22.72 -16.20 -35.13
N ILE A 179 -23.15 -15.34 -34.22
CA ILE A 179 -24.56 -14.92 -34.11
C ILE A 179 -25.00 -14.17 -35.38
N LYS A 180 -24.20 -13.22 -35.86
CA LYS A 180 -24.52 -12.46 -37.09
C LYS A 180 -24.53 -13.36 -38.34
N SER A 181 -23.61 -14.32 -38.43
CA SER A 181 -23.58 -15.31 -39.52
C SER A 181 -24.84 -16.18 -39.51
N TYR A 182 -25.30 -16.59 -38.33
CA TYR A 182 -26.55 -17.34 -38.19
C TYR A 182 -27.77 -16.56 -38.68
N GLU A 183 -27.90 -15.28 -38.32
CA GLU A 183 -29.00 -14.43 -38.80
C GLU A 183 -29.01 -14.32 -40.34
N SER A 184 -27.85 -14.16 -40.97
CA SER A 184 -27.76 -14.05 -42.43
C SER A 184 -28.13 -15.32 -43.20
N HIS A 185 -28.05 -16.50 -42.56
CA HIS A 185 -28.41 -17.78 -43.19
C HIS A 185 -29.85 -18.19 -42.95
N VAL A 186 -30.49 -17.72 -41.88
CA VAL A 186 -31.88 -18.06 -41.53
C VAL A 186 -32.89 -17.10 -42.18
N HIS A 187 -32.47 -15.87 -42.49
CA HIS A 187 -33.29 -14.88 -43.20
C HIS A 187 -32.53 -14.35 -44.43
N PRO A 188 -32.41 -15.13 -45.51
CA PRO A 188 -32.01 -14.57 -46.79
C PRO A 188 -33.14 -13.66 -47.27
N GLU A 189 -32.85 -12.37 -47.43
CA GLU A 189 -33.76 -11.41 -48.06
C GLU A 189 -33.98 -11.74 -49.53
#